data_AF-A0A258R287-F1
#
_entry.id   AF-A0A258R287-F1
#
_cell.length_a   1.000
_cell.length_b   1.000
_cell.length_c   1.000
_cell.angle_alpha   90.00
_cell.angle_beta   90.00
_cell.angle_gamma   90.00
#
_symmetry.space_group_name_H-M   'P 1'
#
loop_
_entity.id
_entity.type
_entity.pdbx_description
1 polymer ?
#
loop_
_entity_poly.entity_id
_entity_poly.type
_entity_poly.pdbx_seq_one_letter_code
_entity_poly.pdbx_strand_id
1 'polypeptide(L)'
;DAHAGWPALINGVAYTYNQKDAKLTTNFAIDGARGILVTMGSREGVEPAVSPNGGQVFSVGSLKTGPVTAVSFDISDVNNSAYLAASREGDSRTHLYRVNLDTGEATWLSGVGKHEQIQGMAIAP
;
A
#
# COMPACT_ATOMS: atom_id res chain seq x y z
N ASP A 1 11.17 -14.48 -0.98
CA ASP A 1 9.76 -14.04 -1.08
C ASP A 1 8.91 -15.21 -1.56
N ALA A 2 7.74 -15.46 -0.95
CA ALA A 2 6.89 -16.62 -1.27
C ALA A 2 6.09 -16.47 -2.57
N HIS A 3 5.97 -15.25 -3.10
CA HIS A 3 5.29 -14.90 -4.34
C HIS A 3 6.26 -14.58 -5.48
N ALA A 4 7.55 -14.89 -5.31
CA ALA A 4 8.56 -14.64 -6.34
C ALA A 4 8.20 -15.30 -7.68
N GLY A 5 8.31 -14.53 -8.77
CA GLY A 5 8.00 -14.98 -10.13
C GLY A 5 6.51 -14.94 -10.50
N TRP A 6 5.63 -14.53 -9.58
CA TRP A 6 4.21 -14.40 -9.87
C TRP A 6 3.91 -12.96 -10.37
N PRO A 7 2.99 -12.78 -11.35
CA PRO A 7 2.57 -11.45 -11.76
C PRO A 7 1.91 -10.70 -10.59
N ALA A 8 2.38 -9.50 -10.28
CA ALA A 8 1.77 -8.60 -9.29
C ALA A 8 0.77 -7.66 -9.97
N LEU A 9 -0.38 -7.40 -9.34
CA LEU A 9 -1.35 -6.41 -9.80
C LEU A 9 -1.24 -5.16 -8.94
N ILE A 10 -0.35 -4.24 -9.32
CA ILE A 10 -0.13 -3.02 -8.56
C ILE A 10 -1.24 -2.00 -8.82
N ASN A 11 -2.09 -1.73 -7.82
CA ASN A 11 -3.27 -0.86 -7.96
C ASN A 11 -3.22 0.42 -7.11
N GLY A 12 -2.18 0.61 -6.30
CA GLY A 12 -1.96 1.81 -5.51
C GLY A 12 -0.52 1.85 -5.06
N VAL A 13 0.08 3.04 -5.07
CA VAL A 13 1.49 3.25 -4.74
C VAL A 13 1.59 4.51 -3.88
N ALA A 14 2.36 4.44 -2.81
CA ALA A 14 2.66 5.57 -1.94
C ALA A 14 4.04 5.36 -1.32
N TYR A 15 4.68 6.43 -0.86
CA TYR A 15 6.03 6.36 -0.32
C TYR A 15 6.12 7.02 1.04
N THR A 16 7.01 6.49 1.88
CA THR A 16 7.33 7.12 3.16
C THR A 16 8.17 8.37 2.96
N TYR A 17 8.05 9.31 3.89
CA TYR A 17 8.96 10.43 4.03
C TYR A 17 9.92 10.21 5.20
N ASN A 18 11.22 10.30 4.94
CA ASN A 18 12.23 10.22 5.99
C ASN A 18 12.58 11.63 6.49
N GLN A 19 12.35 11.85 7.80
CA GLN A 19 12.58 13.16 8.43
C GLN A 19 14.06 13.49 8.69
N LYS A 20 14.96 12.51 8.59
CA LYS A 20 16.41 12.67 8.82
C LYS A 20 17.18 12.88 7.51
N ASP A 21 16.80 12.16 6.46
CA ASP A 21 17.36 12.30 5.12
C ASP A 21 16.26 12.20 4.06
N ALA A 22 15.87 13.35 3.52
CA ALA A 22 14.82 13.44 2.50
C ALA A 22 15.13 12.70 1.18
N LYS A 23 16.37 12.21 0.99
CA LYS A 23 16.73 11.37 -0.16
C LYS A 23 16.32 9.91 0.02
N LEU A 24 15.97 9.51 1.25
CA LEU A 24 15.55 8.15 1.58
C LEU A 24 14.03 8.07 1.62
N THR A 25 13.49 7.16 0.80
CA THR A 25 12.08 6.81 0.81
C THR A 25 11.95 5.30 0.66
N THR A 26 10.89 4.74 1.20
CA THR A 26 10.46 3.38 0.87
C THR A 26 9.21 3.47 0.01
N ASN A 27 9.26 2.89 -1.17
CA ASN A 27 8.15 2.85 -2.10
C ASN A 27 7.28 1.62 -1.78
N PHE A 28 6.06 1.85 -1.31
CA PHE A 28 5.09 0.82 -0.98
C PHE A 28 3.99 0.76 -2.04
N ALA A 29 3.44 -0.44 -2.24
CA ALA A 29 2.37 -0.65 -3.18
C ALA A 29 1.38 -1.71 -2.69
N ILE A 30 0.17 -1.67 -3.24
CA ILE A 30 -0.88 -2.66 -3.02
C ILE A 30 -0.93 -3.61 -4.22
N ASP A 31 -0.69 -4.90 -3.96
CA ASP A 31 -1.05 -5.96 -4.91
C ASP A 31 -2.52 -6.34 -4.66
N GLY A 32 -3.42 -5.77 -5.45
CA GLY A 32 -4.86 -5.91 -5.26
C GLY A 32 -5.37 -7.31 -5.54
N ALA A 33 -4.72 -8.05 -6.43
CA ALA A 33 -5.12 -9.43 -6.76
C ALA A 33 -4.93 -10.38 -5.57
N ARG A 34 -3.92 -10.14 -4.72
CA ARG A 34 -3.62 -10.98 -3.55
C ARG A 34 -4.04 -10.36 -2.22
N GLY A 35 -4.33 -9.07 -2.20
CA GLY A 35 -4.59 -8.34 -0.96
C GLY A 35 -3.36 -8.33 -0.05
N ILE A 36 -2.21 -7.97 -0.61
CA ILE A 36 -0.93 -7.88 0.12
C ILE A 36 -0.31 -6.48 -0.06
N LEU A 37 0.35 -6.01 1.00
CA LEU A 37 1.26 -4.88 0.93
C LEU A 37 2.61 -5.39 0.41
N VAL A 38 3.19 -4.66 -0.53
CA VAL A 38 4.53 -4.92 -1.07
C VAL A 38 5.38 -3.65 -1.00
N THR A 39 6.70 -3.78 -1.07
CA THR A 39 7.59 -2.69 -1.48
C THR A 39 7.98 -2.85 -2.94
N MET A 40 8.22 -1.73 -3.63
CA MET A 40 8.90 -1.71 -4.93
C MET A 40 10.34 -1.28 -4.69
N GLY A 41 11.28 -2.18 -4.94
CA GLY A 41 12.66 -2.05 -4.47
C GLY A 41 12.82 -2.36 -2.97
N SER A 42 14.03 -2.16 -2.47
CA SER A 42 14.37 -2.39 -1.08
C SER A 42 13.76 -1.33 -0.17
N ARG A 43 13.43 -1.73 1.05
CA ARG A 43 13.13 -0.80 2.14
C ARG A 43 14.39 -0.02 2.54
N GLU A 44 14.21 1.19 3.03
CA GLU A 44 15.31 2.00 3.56
C GLU A 44 16.15 1.20 4.58
N GLY A 45 17.48 1.31 4.48
CA GLY A 45 18.43 0.68 5.38
C GLY A 45 18.77 -0.77 5.05
N VAL A 46 18.18 -1.37 4.01
CA VAL A 46 18.53 -2.70 3.52
C VAL A 46 19.69 -2.62 2.52
N GLU A 47 20.73 -3.42 2.76
CA GLU A 47 21.90 -3.55 1.87
C GLU A 47 22.11 -5.01 1.44
N PRO A 48 22.35 -5.29 0.14
CA PRO A 48 22.41 -4.34 -0.97
C PRO A 48 21.03 -3.78 -1.34
N ALA A 49 20.97 -2.47 -1.62
CA ALA A 49 19.73 -1.82 -2.05
C ALA A 49 19.31 -2.23 -3.48
N VAL A 50 18.01 -2.50 -3.65
CA VAL A 50 17.35 -2.71 -4.94
C VAL A 50 16.60 -1.43 -5.30
N SER A 51 16.94 -0.83 -6.44
CA SER A 51 16.30 0.41 -6.89
C SER A 51 14.81 0.21 -7.17
N PRO A 52 13.92 1.10 -6.69
CA PRO A 52 12.50 1.05 -7.03
C PRO A 52 12.26 1.15 -8.55
N ASN A 53 13.13 1.85 -9.28
CA ASN A 53 13.05 1.98 -10.73
C ASN A 53 13.27 0.67 -11.49
N GLY A 54 13.78 -0.38 -10.82
CA GLY A 54 13.88 -1.72 -11.38
C GLY A 54 12.54 -2.45 -11.43
N GLY A 55 11.49 -1.94 -10.77
CA GLY A 55 10.14 -2.52 -10.77
C GLY A 55 10.01 -3.85 -10.02
N GLN A 56 11.09 -4.34 -9.41
CA GLN A 56 11.05 -5.54 -8.58
C GLN A 56 10.25 -5.26 -7.31
N VAL A 57 9.32 -6.17 -6.97
CA VAL A 57 8.48 -6.05 -5.77
C VAL A 57 8.80 -7.14 -4.75
N PHE A 58 8.66 -6.80 -3.47
CA PHE A 58 8.88 -7.69 -2.34
C PHE A 58 7.67 -7.65 -1.40
N SER A 59 7.17 -8.82 -0.99
CA SER A 59 6.04 -8.91 -0.07
C SER A 59 6.42 -8.37 1.29
N VAL A 60 5.57 -7.52 1.87
CA VAL A 60 5.62 -7.11 3.26
C VAL A 60 4.71 -8.02 4.08
N GLY A 61 3.45 -8.14 3.68
CA GLY A 61 2.48 -9.01 4.34
C GLY A 61 1.06 -8.83 3.86
N SER A 62 0.14 -9.64 4.41
CA SER A 62 -1.26 -9.65 4.01
C SER A 62 -2.04 -8.49 4.61
N LEU A 63 -2.88 -7.84 3.79
CA LEU A 63 -3.84 -6.82 4.23
C LEU A 63 -4.96 -7.40 5.11
N LYS A 64 -5.15 -8.72 5.14
CA LYS A 64 -6.29 -9.41 5.81
C LYS A 64 -7.67 -9.05 5.24
N THR A 65 -7.72 -8.34 4.12
CA THR A 65 -8.96 -7.96 3.42
C THR A 65 -9.44 -9.03 2.43
N GLY A 66 -8.54 -9.91 1.98
CA GLY A 66 -8.70 -10.63 0.70
C GLY A 66 -8.34 -9.72 -0.48
N PRO A 67 -8.60 -10.16 -1.73
CA PRO A 67 -8.41 -9.33 -2.91
C PRO A 67 -9.20 -8.02 -2.83
N VAL A 68 -8.62 -6.95 -3.37
CA VAL A 68 -9.18 -5.60 -3.36
C VAL A 68 -9.13 -4.96 -4.73
N THR A 69 -10.10 -4.07 -4.99
CA THR A 69 -10.24 -3.28 -6.22
C THR A 69 -10.54 -1.82 -5.87
N ALA A 70 -10.57 -0.94 -6.88
CA ALA A 70 -10.77 0.50 -6.69
C ALA A 70 -9.87 1.07 -5.58
N VAL A 71 -8.58 0.74 -5.66
CA VAL A 71 -7.58 1.04 -4.64
C VAL A 71 -7.15 2.50 -4.74
N SER A 72 -7.18 3.19 -3.61
CA SER A 72 -6.46 4.43 -3.39
C SER A 72 -5.66 4.32 -2.11
N PHE A 73 -4.36 4.58 -2.18
CA PHE A 73 -3.41 4.36 -1.11
C PHE A 73 -2.51 5.57 -0.99
N ASP A 74 -2.37 6.09 0.24
CA ASP A 74 -1.49 7.23 0.50
C ASP A 74 -0.83 7.13 1.88
N ILE A 75 0.32 7.78 2.04
CA ILE A 75 1.15 7.77 3.24
C ILE A 75 1.46 9.21 3.63
N SER A 76 1.12 9.60 4.86
CA SER A 76 1.38 10.94 5.37
C SER A 76 2.88 11.22 5.47
N ASP A 77 3.32 12.38 4.99
CA ASP A 77 4.69 12.89 5.12
C ASP A 77 5.05 13.32 6.56
N VAL A 78 4.05 13.61 7.40
CA VAL A 78 4.23 14.02 8.79
C VAL A 78 4.66 12.86 9.68
N ASN A 79 4.08 11.68 9.52
CA ASN A 79 4.30 10.56 10.44
C ASN A 79 4.28 9.16 9.81
N ASN A 80 4.27 9.08 8.48
CA ASN A 80 4.18 7.83 7.73
C ASN A 80 2.94 6.97 8.06
N SER A 81 1.85 7.59 8.53
CA SER A 81 0.57 6.90 8.64
C SER A 81 0.02 6.60 7.25
N ALA A 82 -0.18 5.31 6.98
CA ALA A 82 -0.66 4.81 5.70
C ALA A 82 -2.16 4.52 5.76
N TYR A 83 -2.88 5.00 4.75
CA TYR A 83 -4.32 4.78 4.62
C TYR A 83 -4.64 4.17 3.26
N LEU A 84 -5.49 3.16 3.29
CA LEU A 84 -6.00 2.47 2.10
C LEU A 84 -7.50 2.66 2.05
N ALA A 85 -7.99 3.15 0.93
CA ALA A 85 -9.39 3.10 0.58
C ALA A 85 -9.57 2.11 -0.58
N ALA A 86 -10.39 1.08 -0.38
CA ALA A 86 -10.58 0.04 -1.39
C ALA A 86 -11.91 -0.68 -1.26
N SER A 87 -12.37 -1.27 -2.36
CA SER A 87 -13.48 -2.21 -2.41
C SER A 87 -12.98 -3.64 -2.24
N ARG A 88 -13.69 -4.44 -1.45
CA ARG A 88 -13.37 -5.87 -1.29
C ARG A 88 -14.01 -6.65 -2.43
N GLU A 89 -13.47 -7.81 -2.75
CA GLU A 89 -14.11 -8.72 -3.70
C GLU A 89 -15.57 -9.00 -3.31
N GLY A 90 -16.50 -8.79 -4.26
CA GLY A 90 -17.94 -8.94 -4.03
C GLY A 90 -18.65 -7.79 -3.29
N ASP A 91 -17.94 -6.73 -2.90
CA ASP A 91 -18.52 -5.53 -2.25
C ASP A 91 -18.13 -4.26 -3.00
N SER A 92 -19.12 -3.58 -3.61
CA SER A 92 -18.89 -2.35 -4.37
C SER A 92 -18.62 -1.12 -3.51
N ARG A 93 -18.83 -1.20 -2.19
CA ARG A 93 -18.58 -0.07 -1.29
C ARG A 93 -17.09 0.13 -1.07
N THR A 94 -16.69 1.38 -0.91
CA THR A 94 -15.33 1.71 -0.48
C THR A 94 -15.23 1.60 1.04
N HIS A 95 -14.18 0.92 1.50
CA HIS A 95 -13.80 0.81 2.90
C HIS A 95 -12.47 1.53 3.13
N LEU A 96 -12.39 2.30 4.20
CA LEU A 96 -11.18 2.98 4.64
C LEU A 96 -10.48 2.15 5.72
N TYR A 97 -9.19 1.94 5.53
CA TYR A 97 -8.32 1.18 6.42
C TYR A 97 -7.08 1.99 6.79
N ARG A 98 -6.56 1.74 8.00
CA ARG A 98 -5.18 2.07 8.35
C ARG A 98 -4.30 0.87 8.06
N VAL A 99 -3.21 1.06 7.33
CA VAL A 99 -2.26 -0.01 6.98
C VAL A 99 -1.02 0.08 7.85
N ASN A 100 -0.63 -1.05 8.43
CA ASN A 100 0.65 -1.16 9.11
C ASN A 100 1.76 -1.44 8.07
N LEU A 101 2.70 -0.53 7.89
CA LEU A 101 3.78 -0.64 6.89
C LEU A 101 4.85 -1.70 7.22
N ASP A 102 4.87 -2.20 8.46
CA ASP A 102 5.81 -3.25 8.89
C ASP A 102 5.24 -4.66 8.70
N THR A 103 3.94 -4.83 8.96
CA THR A 103 3.28 -6.16 8.90
C THR A 103 2.43 -6.35 7.66
N GLY A 104 2.06 -5.25 6.98
CA GLY A 104 1.08 -5.25 5.90
C GLY A 104 -0.38 -5.34 6.36
N GLU A 105 -0.67 -5.47 7.65
CA GLU A 105 -2.04 -5.65 8.12
C GLU A 105 -2.89 -4.37 7.97
N ALA A 106 -4.08 -4.49 7.39
CA ALA A 106 -5.02 -3.39 7.25
C ALA A 106 -6.11 -3.49 8.33
N THR A 107 -6.20 -2.46 9.18
CA THR A 107 -7.27 -2.32 10.19
C THR A 107 -8.39 -1.46 9.62
N TRP A 108 -9.61 -2.00 9.58
CA TRP A 108 -10.78 -1.26 9.12
C TRP A 108 -11.10 -0.08 10.04
N LEU A 109 -11.40 1.08 9.46
CA LEU A 109 -11.80 2.29 10.19
C LEU A 109 -13.27 2.60 9.96
N SER A 110 -13.69 2.72 8.71
CA SER A 110 -15.06 3.07 8.34
C SER A 110 -15.38 2.68 6.89
N GLY A 111 -16.66 2.68 6.54
CA GLY A 111 -17.06 2.82 5.14
C GLY A 111 -16.88 4.26 4.67
N VAL A 112 -16.76 4.45 3.35
CA VAL A 112 -16.76 5.77 2.71
C VAL A 112 -18.06 5.92 1.90
N GLY A 113 -18.78 7.02 2.13
CA GLY A 113 -20.05 7.27 1.47
C GLY A 113 -21.13 6.24 1.83
N LYS A 114 -22.16 6.13 0.99
CA LYS A 114 -23.21 5.13 1.13
C LYS A 114 -22.98 3.95 0.18
N HIS A 115 -22.65 4.21 -1.08
CA HIS A 115 -22.37 3.19 -2.12
C HIS A 115 -21.44 3.69 -3.23
N GLU A 116 -20.77 4.82 -3.02
CA GLU A 116 -19.90 5.43 -4.00
C GLU A 116 -18.53 4.72 -4.02
N GLN A 117 -18.04 4.46 -5.22
CA GLN A 117 -16.62 4.15 -5.41
C GLN A 117 -15.86 5.46 -5.44
N ILE A 118 -14.83 5.57 -4.60
CA ILE A 118 -13.89 6.68 -4.72
C ILE A 118 -12.87 6.40 -5.82
N GLN A 119 -12.52 7.42 -6.60
CA GLN A 119 -11.49 7.30 -7.64
C GLN A 119 -10.09 7.60 -7.11
N GLY A 120 -9.99 8.36 -6.03
CA GLY A 120 -8.72 8.78 -5.44
C GLY A 120 -8.90 9.38 -4.07
N MET A 121 -7.79 9.37 -3.33
CA MET A 121 -7.60 9.91 -1.99
C MET A 121 -6.17 10.42 -1.93
N ALA A 122 -5.99 11.53 -1.22
CA ALA A 122 -4.68 12.04 -0.85
C ALA A 122 -4.75 12.58 0.58
N ILE A 123 -3.65 12.50 1.30
CA ILE A 123 -3.47 13.11 2.60
C ILE A 123 -2.88 14.50 2.37
N ALA A 124 -3.56 15.52 2.87
CA ALA A 124 -3.04 16.88 2.83
C ALA A 124 -1.90 17.04 3.87
N PRO A 125 -0.88 17.89 3.58
CA PRO A 125 0.18 18.24 4.53
C PRO A 125 -0.34 18.90 5.80
#